data_AF-A0A3B9JGP9-F1
#
_entry.id   AF-A0A3B9JGP9-F1
#
_cell.length_a   1.000
_cell.length_b   1.000
_cell.length_c   1.000
_cell.angle_alpha   90.00
_cell.angle_beta   90.00
_cell.angle_gamma   90.00
#
_symmetry.space_group_name_H-M   'P 1'
#
loop_
_entity.id
_entity.type
_entity.pdbx_description
1 polymer ?
#
loop_
_entity_poly.entity_id
_entity_poly.type
_entity_poly.pdbx_seq_one_letter_code
_entity_poly.pdbx_strand_id
1 'polypeptide(L)' 'MRYPALNDLIEKTNNKYSLVIISAKRARQIVEKDLFIEGQIRNPVTLATREIAEDRLKFHYK' A
#
# COMPACT_ATOMS: atom_id res chain seq x y z
N MET A 1 4.81 -18.30 1.81
CA MET A 1 4.54 -17.12 2.67
C MET A 1 4.09 -15.99 1.75
N ARG A 2 2.95 -15.33 2.00
CA ARG A 2 2.54 -14.15 1.23
C ARG A 2 3.23 -12.94 1.87
N TYR A 3 4.02 -12.21 1.07
CA TYR A 3 4.70 -10.98 1.49
C TYR A 3 4.03 -9.78 0.82
N PRO A 4 3.89 -8.63 1.50
CA PRO A 4 4.31 -8.34 2.88
C PRO A 4 3.44 -9.01 3.96
N ALA A 5 4.03 -9.25 5.14
CA ALA A 5 3.28 -9.77 6.28
C ALA A 5 2.35 -8.69 6.85
N LEU A 6 1.18 -9.10 7.34
CA LEU A 6 0.18 -8.16 7.86
C LEU A 6 0.70 -7.35 9.06
N ASN A 7 1.47 -7.98 9.94
CA ASN A 7 2.02 -7.32 11.13
C ASN A 7 2.99 -6.21 10.74
N ASP A 8 3.89 -6.46 9.79
CA ASP A 8 4.83 -5.44 9.26
C ASP A 8 4.07 -4.22 8.74
N LEU A 9 2.99 -4.45 7.98
CA LEU A 9 2.14 -3.38 7.45
C LEU A 9 1.43 -2.58 8.55
N ILE A 10 0.96 -3.24 9.60
CA ILE A 10 0.31 -2.60 10.74
C ILE A 10 1.31 -1.73 11.50
N GLU A 11 2.54 -2.20 11.71
CA GLU A 11 3.61 -1.42 12.35
C GLU A 11 3.92 -0.13 11.56
N LYS A 12 3.94 -0.19 10.22
CA LYS A 12 4.14 1.01 9.38
C LYS A 12 2.98 1.99 9.41
N THR A 13 1.76 1.50 9.63
CA THR A 13 0.52 2.28 9.53
C THR A 13 -0.14 2.57 10.89
N ASN A 14 0.53 2.27 12.00
CA ASN A 14 0.03 2.33 13.38
C ASN A 14 -1.10 1.36 13.75
N ASN A 15 -2.08 1.13 12.88
CA ASN A 15 -3.19 0.23 13.18
C ASN A 15 -3.85 -0.35 11.91
N LYS A 16 -4.64 -1.42 12.09
CA LYS A 16 -5.33 -2.14 10.99
C LYS A 16 -6.32 -1.28 10.20
N TYR A 17 -6.97 -0.29 10.81
CA TYR A 17 -7.93 0.58 10.13
C TYR A 17 -7.23 1.60 9.24
N SER A 18 -6.15 2.20 9.76
CA SER A 18 -5.23 3.04 9.02
C SER A 18 -4.67 2.31 7.81
N LEU A 19 -4.21 1.06 7.98
CA LEU A 19 -3.72 0.23 6.89
C LEU A 19 -4.74 0.11 5.76
N VAL A 20 -6.01 -0.17 6.10
CA VAL A 20 -7.09 -0.31 5.11
C VAL A 20 -7.33 1.01 4.37
N ILE A 21 -7.45 2.12 5.11
CA ILE A 21 -7.73 3.44 4.52
C ILE A 21 -6.58 3.88 3.61
N ILE A 22 -5.34 3.73 4.08
CA ILE A 22 -4.13 4.12 3.36
C ILE A 22 -3.97 3.28 2.09
N SER A 23 -4.08 1.95 2.22
CA SER A 23 -3.96 1.03 1.08
C SER A 23 -5.02 1.31 0.03
N ALA A 24 -6.27 1.56 0.44
CA ALA A 24 -7.37 1.88 -0.48
C ALA A 24 -7.17 3.22 -1.19
N LYS A 25 -6.76 4.27 -0.46
CA LYS A 25 -6.45 5.57 -1.05
C LYS A 25 -5.30 5.46 -2.06
N ARG A 26 -4.24 4.74 -1.71
CA ARG A 26 -3.09 4.56 -2.59
C ARG A 26 -3.43 3.72 -3.83
N ALA A 27 -4.20 2.66 -3.67
CA ALA A 27 -4.69 1.85 -4.80
C ALA A 27 -5.48 2.69 -5.81
N ARG A 28 -6.32 3.64 -5.36
CA ARG A 28 -7.01 4.56 -6.26
C ARG A 28 -6.04 5.47 -7.02
N GLN A 29 -5.04 6.03 -6.34
CA GLN A 29 -4.03 6.86 -6.99
C GLN A 29 -3.24 6.09 -8.06
N ILE A 30 -2.94 4.81 -7.82
CA ILE A 30 -2.26 3.94 -8.78
C ILE A 30 -3.11 3.78 -10.04
N VAL A 31 -4.42 3.54 -9.88
CA VAL A 31 -5.36 3.40 -11.00
C VAL A 31 -5.55 4.72 -11.75
N GLU A 32 -5.74 5.83 -11.03
CA GLU A 32 -5.96 7.15 -11.63
C GLU A 32 -4.75 7.65 -12.43
N LYS A 33 -3.53 7.31 -11.99
CA LYS A 33 -2.28 7.76 -12.60
C LYS A 33 -1.62 6.72 -13.51
N ASP A 34 -2.29 5.59 -13.74
CA ASP A 34 -1.78 4.45 -14.53
C ASP A 34 -0.36 4.01 -14.09
N LEU A 35 -0.08 4.06 -12.78
CA LEU A 35 1.25 3.82 -12.19
C LEU A 35 1.59 2.34 -12.07
N PHE A 36 1.27 1.55 -13.10
CA PHE A 36 1.61 0.14 -13.11
C PHE A 36 3.12 -0.03 -13.24
N ILE A 37 3.73 -0.79 -12.32
CA ILE A 37 5.13 -1.19 -12.48
C ILE A 37 5.18 -2.15 -13.66
N GLU A 38 6.00 -1.80 -14.67
CA GLU A 38 6.24 -2.66 -15.82
C GLU A 38 6.62 -4.08 -15.37
N GLY A 39 5.88 -5.05 -15.88
CA GLY A 39 6.24 -6.46 -15.78
C GLY A 39 5.35 -7.32 -14.90
N GLN A 40 4.85 -6.91 -13.72
CA GLN A 40 4.39 -7.96 -12.77
C GLN A 40 3.27 -7.64 -11.77
N ILE A 41 2.73 -6.41 -11.64
CA ILE A 41 1.67 -6.15 -10.64
C ILE A 41 0.46 -5.48 -11.27
N ARG A 42 -0.56 -6.28 -11.60
CA ARG A 42 -1.86 -5.79 -12.10
C ARG A 42 -2.83 -5.37 -11.00
N ASN A 43 -2.63 -5.84 -9.76
CA ASN A 43 -3.52 -5.50 -8.66
C ASN A 43 -3.01 -4.23 -7.94
N PRO A 44 -3.72 -3.10 -8.03
CA PRO A 44 -3.30 -1.84 -7.41
C PRO A 44 -3.20 -1.92 -5.89
N VAL A 45 -3.98 -2.81 -5.25
CA VAL A 45 -3.90 -3.03 -3.80
C VAL A 45 -2.61 -3.75 -3.43
N THR A 46 -2.16 -4.70 -4.24
CA THR A 46 -0.89 -5.41 -4.02
C THR A 46 0.30 -4.46 -4.20
N LEU A 47 0.20 -3.53 -5.15
CA LEU A 47 1.23 -2.50 -5.30
C LEU A 47 1.24 -1.54 -4.11
N ALA A 48 0.06 -1.06 -3.68
CA ALA A 48 -0.06 -0.19 -2.52
C ALA A 48 0.52 -0.81 -1.25
N THR A 49 0.24 -2.09 -0.97
CA THR A 49 0.79 -2.76 0.22
C THR A 49 2.30 -2.95 0.13
N ARG A 50 2.86 -3.21 -1.06
CA ARG A 50 4.33 -3.25 -1.25
C ARG A 50 4.98 -1.90 -0.99
N GLU A 51 4.42 -0.81 -1.53
CA GLU A 51 4.95 0.54 -1.30
C GLU A 51 4.89 0.96 0.18
N ILE A 52 3.85 0.52 0.91
CA ILE A 52 3.77 0.70 2.37
C ILE A 52 4.87 -0.09 3.07
N ALA A 53 5.11 -1.35 2.69
CA ALA A 53 6.16 -2.17 3.28
C ALA A 53 7.56 -1.61 3.00
N GLU A 54 7.77 -1.00 1.83
CA GLU A 54 9.03 -0.37 1.41
C GLU A 54 9.24 1.05 2.00
N ASP A 55 8.34 1.55 2.87
CA ASP A 55 8.38 2.91 3.43
C ASP A 55 8.44 4.03 2.36
N ARG A 56 7.90 3.78 1.16
CA ARG A 56 7.95 4.75 0.04
C ARG A 56 6.86 5.81 0.12
N LEU A 57 6.02 5.77 1.15
CA LEU A 57 4.85 6.62 1.30
C LEU A 57 4.89 7.34 2.65
N LYS A 58 4.64 8.66 2.62
CA LYS A 58 4.46 9.48 3.81
C LYS A 58 2.97 9.80 3.98
N PHE A 59 2.41 9.44 5.12
CA PHE A 59 1.01 9.72 5.47
C PHE A 59 0.96 10.54 6.75
N HIS A 60 0.08 11.55 6.76
CA HIS A 60 -0.20 12.36 7.93
C HIS A 60 -1.65 12.17 8.33
N TYR A 61 -1.89 11.82 9.59
CA TYR A 61 -3.22 11.85 10.19
C TYR A 61 -3.50 13.30 10.59
N LYS A 62 -4.62 13.84 10.13
CA LYS A 62 -5.10 15.17 10.51
C LYS A 62 -6.00 15.06 11.73
#